data_AF-A0A2R4WWC2-F1
#
_entry.id   AF-A0A2R4WWC2-F1
#
_cell.length_a   1.000
_cell.length_b   1.000
_cell.length_c   1.000
_cell.angle_alpha   90.00
_cell.angle_beta   90.00
_cell.angle_gamma   90.00
#
_symmetry.space_group_name_H-M   'P 1'
#
loop_
_entity.id
_entity.type
_entity.pdbx_description
1 polymer ?
#
loop_
_entity_poly.entity_id
_entity_poly.type
_entity_poly.pdbx_seq_one_letter_code
_entity_poly.pdbx_strand_id
1 'polypeptide(L)'
;MNTAVKDGARTPWRDWLAMLGRRRSRPRLSKVERALIGANGKALTMLATALQARGHLDVREFSELLGIFSVVVGEDDDLEGMILAVWAGLLKDSVSS
;
A
#
# COMPACT_ATOMS: atom_id res chain seq x y z
N MET A 1 -4.77 -28.86 34.82
CA MET A 1 -3.91 -27.67 34.93
C MET A 1 -4.15 -26.84 33.67
N ASN A 2 -4.87 -25.72 33.80
CA ASN A 2 -5.26 -24.85 32.70
C ASN A 2 -4.11 -23.87 32.39
N THR A 3 -3.69 -23.78 31.13
CA THR A 3 -2.93 -22.62 30.64
C THR A 3 -3.64 -22.06 29.42
N ALA A 4 -4.59 -21.17 29.68
CA ALA A 4 -5.08 -20.23 28.68
C ALA A 4 -3.91 -19.31 28.32
N VAL A 5 -3.29 -19.56 27.17
CA VAL A 5 -2.31 -18.65 26.58
C VAL A 5 -3.08 -17.45 26.03
N LYS A 6 -3.01 -16.34 26.75
CA LYS A 6 -3.41 -15.02 26.26
C LYS A 6 -2.32 -14.53 25.30
N ASP A 7 -2.45 -14.82 24.01
CA ASP A 7 -1.63 -14.15 23.00
C ASP A 7 -2.50 -13.24 22.15
N GLY A 8 -2.79 -12.06 22.71
CA GLY A 8 -3.08 -10.87 21.93
C GLY A 8 -1.78 -10.39 21.27
N ALA A 9 -1.28 -11.13 20.29
CA ALA A 9 -0.09 -10.77 19.54
C ALA A 9 -0.39 -9.53 18.69
N ARG A 10 -0.01 -8.34 19.20
CA ARG A 10 0.24 -7.18 18.35
C ARG A 10 1.18 -7.62 17.24
N THR A 11 0.73 -7.50 16.00
CA THR A 11 1.41 -8.01 14.81
C THR A 11 2.77 -7.33 14.65
N PRO A 12 3.91 -8.05 14.88
CA PRO A 12 5.24 -7.45 14.94
C PRO A 12 5.64 -6.72 13.66
N TRP A 13 5.11 -7.18 12.53
CA TRP A 13 5.35 -6.57 11.22
C TRP A 13 4.72 -5.17 11.08
N ARG A 14 3.61 -4.88 11.77
CA ARG A 14 2.98 -3.54 11.73
C ARG A 14 3.81 -2.50 12.47
N ASP A 15 4.45 -2.90 13.56
CA ASP A 15 5.38 -2.04 14.31
C ASP A 15 6.70 -1.84 13.54
N TRP A 16 7.17 -2.87 12.83
CA TRP A 16 8.29 -2.77 11.88
C TRP A 16 8.01 -1.78 10.74
N LEU A 17 6.82 -1.83 10.14
CA LEU A 17 6.39 -0.85 9.13
C LEU A 17 6.30 0.57 9.70
N ALA A 18 5.81 0.72 10.93
CA ALA A 18 5.73 2.01 11.61
C ALA A 18 7.11 2.59 12.00
N MET A 19 8.13 1.74 12.13
CA MET A 19 9.49 2.14 12.49
C MET A 19 10.28 2.64 11.29
N LEU A 20 10.10 2.04 10.10
CA LEU A 20 10.69 2.50 8.85
C LEU A 20 10.12 3.86 8.36
N GLY A 21 8.87 4.18 8.73
CA GLY A 21 8.22 5.43 8.32
C GLY A 21 8.73 6.72 8.98
N ARG A 22 9.63 6.66 9.98
CA ARG A 22 9.94 7.82 10.85
C ARG A 22 10.93 8.84 10.26
N ARG A 23 11.54 8.58 9.11
CA ARG A 23 12.53 9.49 8.48
C ARG A 23 12.21 9.94 7.06
N ARG A 24 10.95 9.85 6.62
CA ARG A 24 10.57 10.31 5.28
C ARG A 24 10.44 11.82 5.21
N SER A 25 11.41 12.47 4.58
CA SER A 25 11.25 13.84 4.07
C SER A 25 10.07 13.86 3.11
N ARG A 26 9.05 14.68 3.38
CA ARG A 26 7.92 14.85 2.44
C ARG A 26 8.42 15.58 1.18
N PRO A 27 8.42 14.94 0.00
CA PRO A 27 8.88 15.57 -1.22
C PRO A 27 7.91 16.69 -1.61
N ARG A 28 8.46 17.83 -2.03
CA ARG A 28 7.65 18.97 -2.51
C ARG A 28 7.32 18.75 -3.98
N LEU A 29 6.19 18.10 -4.23
CA LEU A 29 5.70 17.86 -5.59
C LEU A 29 5.03 19.11 -6.18
N SER A 30 5.10 19.26 -7.50
CA SER A 30 4.33 20.23 -8.28
C SER A 30 2.86 19.80 -8.39
N LYS A 31 1.99 20.70 -8.89
CA LYS A 31 0.59 20.38 -9.16
C LYS A 31 0.46 19.30 -10.25
N VAL A 32 1.32 19.37 -11.28
CA VAL A 32 1.32 18.44 -12.42
C VAL A 32 1.78 17.06 -11.98
N GLU A 33 2.84 16.96 -11.17
CA GLU A 33 3.33 15.68 -10.63
C GLU A 33 2.26 14.99 -9.78
N ARG A 34 1.60 15.73 -8.88
CA ARG A 34 0.49 15.19 -8.10
C ARG A 34 -0.65 14.68 -8.98
N ALA A 35 -0.98 15.41 -10.04
CA ALA A 35 -2.04 15.01 -10.97
C ALA A 35 -1.66 13.73 -11.73
N LEU A 36 -0.42 13.62 -12.20
CA LEU A 36 0.10 12.44 -12.88
C LEU A 36 0.12 11.22 -11.97
N ILE A 37 0.66 11.35 -10.75
CA ILE A 37 0.67 10.28 -9.74
C ILE A 37 -0.76 9.80 -9.47
N GLY A 38 -1.70 10.72 -9.26
CA GLY A 38 -3.10 10.37 -9.03
C GLY A 38 -3.79 9.73 -10.24
N ALA A 39 -3.51 10.21 -11.46
CA ALA A 39 -4.07 9.67 -12.69
C ALA A 39 -3.59 8.23 -12.95
N ASN A 40 -2.29 7.97 -12.78
CA ASN A 40 -1.71 6.64 -12.91
C ASN A 40 -2.27 5.67 -11.87
N GLY A 41 -2.39 6.10 -10.61
CA GLY A 41 -3.02 5.31 -9.56
C GLY A 41 -4.46 4.92 -9.89
N LYS A 42 -5.27 5.87 -10.40
CA LYS A 42 -6.66 5.59 -10.83
C LYS A 42 -6.74 4.67 -12.04
N ALA A 43 -5.84 4.81 -13.00
CA ALA A 43 -5.76 3.92 -14.16
C ALA A 43 -5.38 2.48 -13.73
N LEU A 44 -4.44 2.34 -12.80
CA LEU A 44 -4.09 1.07 -12.19
C LEU A 44 -5.29 0.46 -11.46
N THR A 45 -6.03 1.25 -10.67
CA THR A 45 -7.26 0.81 -10.02
C THR A 45 -8.28 0.30 -11.04
N MET A 46 -8.55 1.07 -12.10
CA MET A 46 -9.46 0.65 -13.17
C MET A 46 -9.04 -0.70 -13.78
N LEU A 47 -7.76 -0.88 -14.09
CA LEU A 47 -7.24 -2.12 -14.64
C LEU A 47 -7.41 -3.30 -13.67
N ALA A 48 -7.03 -3.10 -12.40
CA ALA A 48 -7.13 -4.13 -11.37
C ALA A 48 -8.58 -4.56 -11.14
N THR A 49 -9.53 -3.61 -11.10
CA THR A 49 -10.96 -3.90 -11.01
C THR A 49 -11.46 -4.68 -12.24
N ALA A 50 -11.01 -4.31 -13.45
CA ALA A 50 -11.38 -5.04 -14.66
C ALA A 50 -10.85 -6.49 -14.67
N LEU A 51 -9.65 -6.73 -14.14
CA LEU A 51 -9.09 -8.06 -13.98
C LEU A 51 -9.83 -8.88 -12.91
N GLN A 52 -10.20 -8.25 -11.79
CA GLN A 52 -11.00 -8.90 -10.75
C GLN A 52 -12.39 -9.29 -11.26
N ALA A 53 -13.05 -8.42 -12.02
CA ALA A 53 -14.36 -8.73 -12.61
C ALA A 53 -14.31 -9.98 -13.53
N ARG A 54 -13.13 -10.34 -14.03
CA ARG A 54 -12.88 -11.53 -14.86
C ARG A 54 -12.29 -12.72 -14.07
N GLY A 55 -12.11 -12.57 -12.76
CA GLY A 55 -11.57 -13.62 -11.89
C GLY A 55 -10.06 -13.85 -12.05
N HIS A 56 -9.31 -12.89 -12.59
CA HIS A 56 -7.86 -13.02 -12.78
C HIS A 56 -7.03 -12.50 -11.61
N LEU A 57 -7.64 -11.76 -10.69
CA LEU A 57 -6.96 -11.06 -9.61
C LEU A 57 -7.93 -10.77 -8.45
N ASP A 58 -7.43 -10.79 -7.22
CA ASP A 58 -8.11 -10.21 -6.05
C ASP A 58 -7.49 -8.83 -5.76
N VAL A 59 -8.26 -7.75 -5.92
CA VAL A 59 -7.76 -6.37 -5.70
C VAL A 59 -7.33 -6.15 -4.26
N ARG A 60 -7.96 -6.83 -3.28
CA ARG A 60 -7.57 -6.71 -1.88
C ARG A 60 -6.18 -7.29 -1.68
N GLU A 61 -5.96 -8.54 -2.09
CA GLU A 61 -4.65 -9.20 -2.00
C GLU A 61 -3.59 -8.41 -2.77
N PHE A 62 -3.92 -7.96 -3.99
CA PHE A 62 -3.03 -7.16 -4.81
C PHE A 62 -2.65 -5.84 -4.14
N SER A 63 -3.60 -5.15 -3.50
CA SER A 63 -3.33 -3.90 -2.77
C SER A 63 -2.42 -4.12 -1.56
N GLU A 64 -2.56 -5.25 -0.87
CA GLU A 64 -1.73 -5.61 0.28
C GLU A 64 -0.28 -5.91 -0.17
N LEU A 65 -0.12 -6.67 -1.25
CA LEU A 65 1.19 -6.94 -1.86
C LEU A 65 1.87 -5.67 -2.36
N LEU A 66 1.13 -4.78 -3.03
CA LEU A 66 1.66 -3.49 -3.48
C LEU A 66 2.09 -2.61 -2.30
N GLY A 67 1.35 -2.67 -1.19
CA GLY A 67 1.72 -2.00 0.06
C GLY A 67 3.05 -2.53 0.63
N ILE A 68 3.26 -3.84 0.63
CA ILE A 68 4.54 -4.44 1.06
C ILE A 68 5.67 -4.05 0.11
N PHE A 69 5.43 -4.14 -1.20
CA PHE A 69 6.43 -3.79 -2.21
C PHE A 69 6.86 -2.33 -2.11
N SER A 70 5.93 -1.42 -1.79
CA SER A 70 6.24 0.00 -1.56
C SER A 70 7.26 0.25 -0.45
N VAL A 71 7.37 -0.66 0.52
CA VAL A 71 8.33 -0.57 1.62
C VAL A 71 9.71 -0.97 1.12
N VAL A 72 9.79 -2.08 0.38
CA VAL A 72 11.03 -2.58 -0.24
C VAL A 72 11.61 -1.54 -1.19
N VAL A 73 10.80 -1.00 -2.10
CA VAL A 73 11.23 0.06 -3.03
C VAL A 73 11.67 1.32 -2.27
N GLY A 74 10.98 1.61 -1.15
CA GLY A 74 11.33 2.73 -0.28
C GLY A 74 12.67 2.62 0.44
N GLU A 75 13.32 1.45 0.45
CA GLU A 75 14.69 1.30 0.97
C GLU A 75 15.72 1.94 0.04
N ASP A 76 15.44 1.96 -1.27
CA ASP A 76 16.29 2.52 -2.31
C ASP A 76 15.83 3.91 -2.77
N ASP A 77 14.52 4.12 -2.95
CA ASP A 77 13.92 5.40 -3.35
C ASP A 77 12.65 5.69 -2.53
N ASP A 78 12.77 6.64 -1.60
CA ASP A 78 11.69 7.08 -0.73
C ASP A 78 10.47 7.62 -1.50
N LEU A 79 10.69 8.39 -2.58
CA LEU A 79 9.61 8.99 -3.35
C LEU A 79 8.85 7.92 -4.11
N GLU A 80 9.55 6.99 -4.74
CA GLU A 80 8.93 5.88 -5.45
C GLU A 80 8.13 4.99 -4.49
N GLY A 81 8.72 4.64 -3.34
CA GLY A 81 8.03 3.90 -2.29
C GLY A 81 6.76 4.62 -1.78
N MET A 82 6.82 5.95 -1.61
CA MET A 82 5.63 6.74 -1.24
C MET A 82 4.55 6.73 -2.32
N ILE A 83 4.91 6.81 -3.59
CA ILE A 83 3.95 6.76 -4.72
C ILE A 83 3.25 5.40 -4.74
N LEU A 84 4.00 4.30 -4.63
CA LEU A 84 3.44 2.95 -4.59
C LEU A 84 2.51 2.74 -3.39
N ALA A 85 2.88 3.28 -2.22
CA ALA A 85 2.04 3.22 -1.03
C ALA A 85 0.71 3.97 -1.22
N VAL A 86 0.73 5.13 -1.91
CA VAL A 86 -0.50 5.86 -2.26
C VAL A 86 -1.39 5.03 -3.18
N TRP A 87 -0.81 4.38 -4.19
CA TRP A 87 -1.58 3.53 -5.10
C TRP A 87 -2.15 2.28 -4.42
N ALA A 88 -1.41 1.66 -3.51
CA ALA A 88 -1.92 0.58 -2.66
C ALA A 88 -3.13 1.04 -1.84
N GLY A 89 -3.08 2.25 -1.27
CA GLY A 89 -4.22 2.87 -0.59
C GLY A 89 -5.43 3.05 -1.50
N LEU A 90 -5.24 3.63 -2.70
CA LEU A 90 -6.32 3.83 -3.68
C LEU A 90 -7.00 2.52 -4.10
N LEU A 91 -6.22 1.46 -4.34
CA LEU A 91 -6.74 0.13 -4.66
C LEU A 91 -7.57 -0.43 -3.50
N LYS A 92 -7.05 -0.32 -2.28
CA LYS A 92 -7.75 -0.80 -1.08
C LYS A 92 -9.09 -0.09 -0.85
N ASP A 93 -9.12 1.22 -1.04
CA ASP A 93 -10.33 2.02 -0.90
C ASP A 93 -11.38 1.64 -1.96
N SER A 94 -10.95 1.25 -3.17
CA SER A 94 -11.86 0.88 -4.27
C SER A 94 -12.72 -0.35 -4.02
N VAL A 95 -12.30 -1.24 -3.11
CA VAL A 95 -13.04 -2.46 -2.73
C VAL A 95 -13.65 -2.40 -1.34
N SER A 96 -13.42 -1.30 -0.62
CA SER A 96 -13.96 -1.09 0.73
C SER A 96 -15.27 -0.29 0.74
N SER A 97 -15.75 0.14 -0.44
CA SER A 97 -16.94 0.99 -0.63
C SER A 97 -18.05 0.23 -1.33
#